data_AF-A0A7X8D6N2-F1
#
_entry.id   AF-A0A7X8D6N2-F1
#
_cell.length_a   1.000
_cell.length_b   1.000
_cell.length_c   1.000
_cell.angle_alpha   90.00
_cell.angle_beta   90.00
_cell.angle_gamma   90.00
#
_symmetry.space_group_name_H-M   'P 1'
#
loop_
_entity.id
_entity.type
_entity.pdbx_description
1 polymer ?
#
loop_
_entity_poly.entity_id
_entity_poly.type
_entity_poly.pdbx_seq_one_letter_code
_entity_poly.pdbx_strand_id
1 'polypeptide(L)'
;VLPFFDFTLLYNPGAAFSFLADGAGWQRWFFTGVAFVATVLIIQMLRKQPHQTRFCLALSLILGGALGNVIDRLWHAHVIDFLLFYWRDWYFPAFNVADIAITCGAILLILDELIRLRQQKKAKDSHASLSK
;
A
#
# COMPACT_ATOMS: atom_id res chain seq x y z
N VAL A 1 -6.27 25.04 8.10
CA VAL A 1 -7.67 24.57 8.00
C VAL A 1 -7.80 23.33 8.90
N LEU A 2 -8.03 23.52 10.21
CA LEU A 2 -7.80 22.58 11.33
C LEU A 2 -6.39 22.74 11.94
N PRO A 3 -6.22 22.58 13.28
CA PRO A 3 -4.92 22.73 13.95
C PRO A 3 -3.99 21.51 13.79
N PHE A 4 -4.40 20.51 13.01
CA PHE A 4 -3.69 19.23 12.84
C PHE A 4 -3.62 18.72 11.39
N PHE A 5 -4.17 19.47 10.43
CA PHE A 5 -4.28 19.06 9.03
C PHE A 5 -4.15 20.27 8.09
N ASP A 6 -3.44 20.08 7.00
CA ASP A 6 -3.35 21.06 5.91
C ASP A 6 -3.25 20.40 4.54
N PHE A 7 -3.68 21.13 3.51
CA PHE A 7 -3.39 20.77 2.12
C PHE A 7 -2.08 21.43 1.71
N THR A 8 -1.08 20.62 1.40
CA THR A 8 0.22 21.10 0.91
C THR A 8 0.45 20.65 -0.52
N LEU A 9 1.47 21.17 -1.19
CA LEU A 9 1.91 20.68 -2.49
C LEU A 9 3.36 20.27 -2.35
N LEU A 10 3.59 18.97 -2.18
CA LEU A 10 4.91 18.39 -2.05
C LEU A 10 5.19 17.47 -3.24
N TYR A 11 6.34 17.69 -3.88
CA TYR A 11 6.81 16.86 -4.98
C TYR A 11 7.81 15.86 -4.45
N ASN A 12 7.44 14.58 -4.44
CA ASN A 12 8.22 13.51 -3.85
C ASN A 12 8.94 12.69 -4.94
N PRO A 13 10.25 12.90 -5.16
CA PRO A 13 11.02 12.13 -6.13
C PRO A 13 11.33 10.70 -5.65
N GLY A 14 10.91 10.33 -4.43
CA GLY A 14 11.37 9.13 -3.71
C GLY A 14 12.19 9.47 -2.46
N ALA A 15 12.12 10.71 -1.96
CA ALA A 15 12.91 11.23 -0.85
C ALA A 15 12.54 10.65 0.52
N ALA A 16 11.47 9.86 0.64
CA ALA A 16 11.18 9.12 1.87
C ALA A 16 12.36 8.22 2.30
N PHE A 17 13.25 7.87 1.37
CA PHE A 17 14.53 7.22 1.63
C PHE A 17 15.69 8.19 1.39
N SER A 18 15.77 9.33 2.11
CA SER A 18 16.85 10.32 1.97
C SER A 18 18.27 9.73 2.06
N PHE A 19 18.46 8.54 2.63
CA PHE A 19 19.72 7.78 2.60
C PHE A 19 20.17 7.35 1.18
N LEU A 20 19.25 7.31 0.22
CA LEU A 20 19.47 6.95 -1.19
C LEU A 20 19.47 8.18 -2.12
N ALA A 21 19.38 9.40 -1.56
CA ALA A 21 19.18 10.64 -2.31
C ALA A 21 20.45 11.18 -3.01
N ASP A 22 21.64 10.68 -2.67
CA ASP A 22 22.92 11.15 -3.24
C ASP A 22 23.10 10.82 -4.74
N GLY A 23 22.24 9.99 -5.33
CA GLY A 23 22.20 9.71 -6.76
C GLY A 23 21.00 10.37 -7.44
N ALA A 24 21.25 11.31 -8.35
CA ALA A 24 20.18 12.04 -9.03
C ALA A 24 19.33 11.14 -9.96
N GLY A 25 18.07 10.90 -9.59
CA GLY A 25 17.00 10.49 -10.51
C GLY A 25 16.82 8.98 -10.77
N TRP A 26 17.69 8.12 -10.22
CA TRP A 26 17.53 6.66 -10.37
C TRP A 26 16.35 6.11 -9.54
N GLN A 27 16.00 6.79 -8.44
CA GLN A 27 14.92 6.39 -7.53
C GLN A 27 13.59 6.28 -8.27
N ARG A 28 13.36 7.20 -9.22
CA ARG A 28 12.19 7.17 -10.11
C ARG A 28 12.07 5.81 -10.80
N TRP A 29 13.12 5.39 -11.50
CA TRP A 29 13.13 4.14 -12.27
C TRP A 29 13.09 2.90 -11.37
N PHE A 30 13.77 2.94 -10.24
CA PHE A 30 13.73 1.86 -9.25
C PHE A 30 12.32 1.65 -8.68
N PHE A 31 11.68 2.71 -8.16
CA PHE A 31 10.34 2.60 -7.60
C PHE A 31 9.28 2.27 -8.65
N THR A 32 9.41 2.82 -9.86
CA THR A 32 8.56 2.41 -11.00
C THR A 32 8.74 0.93 -11.32
N GLY A 33 9.97 0.42 -11.33
CA GLY A 33 10.26 -1.00 -11.55
C GLY A 33 9.66 -1.91 -10.48
N VAL A 34 9.84 -1.56 -9.20
CA VAL A 34 9.25 -2.31 -8.07
C VAL A 34 7.73 -2.31 -8.15
N ALA A 35 7.11 -1.17 -8.41
CA ALA A 35 5.66 -1.05 -8.54
C ALA A 35 5.11 -1.82 -9.76
N PHE A 36 5.86 -1.87 -10.86
CA PHE A 36 5.51 -2.70 -12.02
C PHE A 36 5.54 -4.19 -11.68
N VAL A 37 6.60 -4.68 -11.03
CA VAL A 37 6.69 -6.08 -10.58
C VAL A 37 5.55 -6.41 -9.62
N ALA A 38 5.29 -5.56 -8.63
CA ALA A 38 4.18 -5.73 -7.70
C ALA A 38 2.83 -5.81 -8.44
N THR A 39 2.60 -4.95 -9.43
CA THR A 39 1.40 -4.96 -10.27
C THR A 39 1.22 -6.30 -10.99
N VAL A 40 2.27 -6.83 -11.62
CA VAL A 40 2.22 -8.13 -12.31
C VAL A 40 1.87 -9.25 -11.34
N LEU A 41 2.51 -9.28 -10.16
CA LEU A 41 2.24 -10.28 -9.13
C LEU A 41 0.80 -10.20 -8.61
N ILE A 42 0.31 -9.00 -8.33
CA ILE A 42 -1.07 -8.78 -7.85
C ILE A 42 -2.09 -9.25 -8.89
N ILE A 43 -1.88 -8.94 -10.17
CA ILE A 43 -2.75 -9.40 -11.25
C ILE A 43 -2.76 -10.93 -11.33
N GLN A 44 -1.59 -11.58 -11.20
CA GLN A 44 -1.52 -13.05 -11.17
C GLN A 44 -2.26 -13.63 -9.96
N MET A 45 -2.16 -13.01 -8.78
CA MET A 45 -2.86 -13.45 -7.57
C MET A 45 -4.38 -13.32 -7.70
N LEU A 46 -4.86 -12.18 -8.23
CA LEU A 46 -6.28 -11.96 -8.53
C LEU A 46 -6.85 -13.02 -9.46
N ARG A 47 -6.08 -13.46 -10.48
CA ARG A 47 -6.51 -14.51 -11.41
C ARG A 47 -6.59 -15.90 -10.79
N LYS A 48 -5.80 -16.18 -9.75
CA LYS A 48 -5.74 -17.50 -9.09
C LYS A 48 -6.85 -17.71 -8.07
N GLN A 49 -7.36 -16.65 -7.45
CA GLN A 49 -8.28 -16.75 -6.30
C GLN A 49 -9.53 -15.86 -6.46
N PRO A 50 -10.31 -15.99 -7.55
CA PRO A 50 -11.40 -15.07 -7.87
C PRO A 50 -12.54 -15.07 -6.85
N HIS A 51 -12.71 -16.15 -6.08
CA HIS A 51 -13.82 -16.30 -5.12
C HIS A 51 -13.55 -15.68 -3.74
N GLN A 52 -12.34 -15.17 -3.47
CA GLN A 52 -12.00 -14.56 -2.19
C GLN A 52 -12.22 -13.04 -2.25
N THR A 53 -13.46 -12.60 -2.05
CA THR A 53 -13.87 -11.20 -2.26
C THR A 53 -13.06 -10.18 -1.44
N ARG A 54 -12.79 -10.47 -0.16
CA ARG A 54 -11.99 -9.59 0.72
C ARG A 54 -10.55 -9.46 0.26
N PHE A 55 -9.93 -10.60 -0.08
CA PHE A 55 -8.59 -10.65 -0.64
C PHE A 55 -8.51 -9.91 -1.98
N CYS A 56 -9.48 -10.12 -2.88
CA CYS A 56 -9.55 -9.40 -4.15
C CYS A 56 -9.71 -7.89 -3.95
N LEU A 57 -10.53 -7.45 -2.98
CA LEU A 57 -10.69 -6.04 -2.64
C LEU A 57 -9.37 -5.44 -2.13
N ALA A 58 -8.69 -6.14 -1.21
CA ALA A 58 -7.39 -5.72 -0.69
C ALA A 58 -6.35 -5.56 -1.81
N LEU A 59 -6.25 -6.56 -2.68
CA LEU A 59 -5.35 -6.52 -3.84
C LEU A 59 -5.71 -5.41 -4.82
N SER A 60 -7.00 -5.14 -5.06
CA SER A 60 -7.46 -4.08 -5.96
C SER A 60 -7.12 -2.69 -5.42
N LEU A 61 -7.22 -2.49 -4.10
CA LEU A 61 -6.81 -1.23 -3.45
C LEU A 61 -5.30 -0.99 -3.59
N ILE A 62 -4.48 -2.02 -3.31
CA ILE A 62 -3.02 -1.93 -3.46
C ILE A 62 -2.66 -1.66 -4.93
N LEU A 63 -3.28 -2.39 -5.87
CA LEU A 63 -3.05 -2.23 -7.30
C LEU A 63 -3.39 -0.82 -7.78
N GLY A 64 -4.57 -0.30 -7.39
CA GLY A 64 -5.01 1.04 -7.77
C GLY A 64 -4.07 2.13 -7.27
N GLY A 65 -3.66 2.06 -5.99
CA GLY A 65 -2.70 3.02 -5.44
C GLY A 65 -1.31 2.90 -6.06
N ALA A 66 -0.81 1.67 -6.26
CA ALA A 66 0.49 1.46 -6.91
C ALA A 66 0.50 2.03 -8.34
N LEU A 67 -0.57 1.82 -9.11
CA LEU A 67 -0.71 2.37 -10.46
C LEU A 67 -0.80 3.90 -10.45
N GLY A 68 -1.56 4.51 -9.54
CA GLY A 68 -1.63 5.97 -9.40
C GLY A 68 -0.25 6.59 -9.18
N ASN A 69 0.50 6.07 -8.22
CA ASN A 69 1.86 6.54 -7.92
C ASN A 69 2.87 6.24 -9.06
N VAL A 70 2.64 5.24 -9.91
CA VAL A 70 3.45 5.00 -11.12
C VAL A 70 3.11 6.01 -12.21
N ILE A 71 1.82 6.28 -12.43
CA ILE A 71 1.34 7.26 -13.41
C ILE A 71 1.97 8.63 -13.11
N ASP A 72 1.94 9.07 -11.85
CA ASP A 72 2.58 10.32 -11.44
C ASP A 72 4.08 10.32 -11.75
N ARG A 73 4.80 9.25 -11.42
CA ARG A 73 6.24 9.14 -11.73
C ARG A 73 6.51 9.11 -13.24
N LEU A 74 5.61 8.59 -14.06
CA LEU A 74 5.80 8.57 -15.51
C LEU A 74 5.54 9.95 -16.13
N TRP A 75 4.48 10.65 -15.72
CA TRP A 75 4.12 11.96 -16.25
C TRP A 75 4.91 13.13 -15.66
N HIS A 76 5.09 13.12 -14.35
CA HIS A 76 5.64 14.26 -13.60
C HIS A 76 7.07 14.02 -13.09
N ALA A 77 7.60 12.79 -13.22
CA ALA A 77 8.89 12.36 -12.68
C ALA A 77 8.98 12.30 -11.14
N HIS A 78 7.89 12.61 -10.44
CA HIS A 78 7.75 12.55 -8.99
C HIS A 78 6.30 12.19 -8.63
N VAL A 79 6.05 11.83 -7.38
CA VAL A 79 4.69 11.67 -6.83
C VAL A 79 4.21 12.98 -6.25
N ILE A 80 2.94 13.32 -6.45
CA ILE A 80 2.34 14.53 -5.88
C ILE A 80 1.68 14.16 -4.55
N ASP A 81 2.26 14.66 -3.46
CA ASP A 81 1.75 14.49 -2.09
C ASP A 81 1.05 15.78 -1.65
N PHE A 82 -0.15 15.65 -1.09
CA PHE A 82 -0.99 16.81 -0.78
C PHE A 82 -1.72 16.78 0.55
N LEU A 83 -1.72 15.64 1.26
CA LEU A 83 -2.31 15.51 2.58
C LEU A 83 -1.20 15.61 3.63
N LEU A 84 -1.23 16.66 4.45
CA LEU A 84 -0.27 16.86 5.53
C LEU A 84 -0.99 16.83 6.88
N PHE A 85 -0.62 15.88 7.73
CA PHE A 85 -1.06 15.82 9.12
C PHE A 85 0.08 16.23 10.04
N TYR A 86 -0.23 17.01 11.06
CA TYR A 86 0.77 17.49 12.01
C TYR A 86 0.18 17.71 13.40
N TRP A 87 1.03 17.75 14.42
CA TRP A 87 0.66 18.10 15.78
C TRP A 87 1.78 18.92 16.41
N ARG A 88 1.53 20.23 16.61
CA ARG A 88 2.58 21.18 17.01
C ARG A 88 3.75 21.09 16.01
N ASP A 89 4.97 20.80 16.48
CA ASP A 89 6.18 20.72 15.66
C ASP A 89 6.41 19.32 15.05
N TRP A 90 5.50 18.36 15.28
CA TRP A 90 5.58 17.03 14.71
C TRP A 90 4.77 16.93 13.43
N TYR A 91 5.43 16.64 12.31
CA TYR A 91 4.81 16.50 11.00
C TYR A 91 4.87 15.03 10.56
N PHE A 92 3.70 14.48 10.23
CA PHE A 92 3.66 13.22 9.50
C PHE A 92 4.07 13.50 8.04
N PRO A 93 4.86 12.64 7.39
CA PRO A 93 5.22 12.81 5.99
C PRO A 93 3.97 13.02 5.14
N ALA A 94 4.00 14.00 4.23
CA ALA A 94 2.87 14.23 3.34
C ALA A 94 2.62 12.98 2.48
N PHE A 95 1.36 12.71 2.19
CA PHE A 95 0.93 11.55 1.40
C PHE A 95 -0.25 11.90 0.50
N ASN A 96 -0.68 10.96 -0.34
CA ASN A 96 -1.81 11.15 -1.24
C ASN A 96 -2.86 10.03 -1.11
N VAL A 97 -3.90 10.12 -1.94
CA VAL A 97 -4.99 9.12 -1.97
C VAL A 97 -4.48 7.74 -2.41
N ALA A 98 -3.43 7.66 -3.22
CA ALA A 98 -2.83 6.40 -3.64
C ALA A 98 -2.16 5.69 -2.46
N ASP A 99 -1.49 6.43 -1.58
CA ASP A 99 -0.89 5.89 -0.35
C ASP A 99 -1.94 5.42 0.65
N ILE A 100 -3.08 6.14 0.75
CA ILE A 100 -4.24 5.68 1.53
C ILE A 100 -4.75 4.35 0.99
N ALA A 101 -4.92 4.23 -0.34
CA ALA A 101 -5.39 2.99 -0.96
C ALA A 101 -4.45 1.82 -0.70
N ILE A 102 -3.13 2.02 -0.84
CA ILE A 102 -2.11 1.01 -0.53
C ILE A 102 -2.20 0.61 0.95
N THR A 103 -2.26 1.58 1.86
CA THR A 103 -2.30 1.35 3.31
C THR A 103 -3.55 0.58 3.72
N CYS A 104 -4.72 1.02 3.26
CA CYS A 104 -6.00 0.35 3.52
C CYS A 104 -6.02 -1.07 2.93
N GLY A 105 -5.50 -1.25 1.71
CA GLY A 105 -5.40 -2.56 1.08
C GLY A 105 -4.47 -3.51 1.85
N ALA A 106 -3.31 -3.03 2.33
CA ALA A 106 -2.39 -3.81 3.14
C ALA A 106 -3.00 -4.21 4.49
N ILE A 107 -3.68 -3.29 5.18
CA ILE A 107 -4.41 -3.58 6.42
C ILE A 107 -5.48 -4.65 6.17
N LEU A 108 -6.26 -4.51 5.10
CA LEU A 108 -7.30 -5.49 4.76
C LEU A 108 -6.73 -6.87 4.45
N LEU A 109 -5.59 -6.94 3.75
CA LEU A 109 -4.90 -8.20 3.45
C LEU A 109 -4.42 -8.90 4.73
N ILE A 110 -3.81 -8.16 5.64
CA ILE A 110 -3.37 -8.68 6.94
C ILE A 110 -4.57 -9.18 7.75
N LEU A 111 -5.66 -8.41 7.79
CA LEU A 111 -6.88 -8.80 8.50
C LEU A 111 -7.51 -10.06 7.92
N ASP A 112 -7.58 -10.19 6.60
CA ASP A 112 -8.11 -11.38 5.93
C ASP A 112 -7.30 -12.63 6.29
N GLU A 113 -5.97 -12.53 6.25
CA GLU A 113 -5.08 -13.65 6.60
C GLU A 113 -5.19 -14.03 8.09
N LEU A 114 -5.26 -13.05 9.00
CA LEU A 114 -5.45 -13.32 10.43
C LEU A 114 -6.78 -14.03 10.72
N ILE A 115 -7.86 -13.66 10.02
CA ILE A 115 -9.16 -14.31 10.14
C ILE A 115 -9.08 -15.74 9.61
N ARG A 116 -8.44 -15.95 8.45
CA ARG A 116 -8.24 -17.25 7.82
C ARG A 116 -7.46 -18.21 8.73
N LEU A 117 -6.35 -17.75 9.33
CA LEU A 117 -5.55 -18.53 10.26
C LEU A 117 -6.33 -18.92 11.53
N ARG A 118 -7.15 -18.01 12.08
CA ARG A 118 -8.01 -18.31 13.23
C ARG A 118 -9.05 -19.38 12.92
N GLN A 119 -9.66 -19.33 11.74
CA GLN A 119 -10.64 -20.32 11.30
C GLN A 119 -10.01 -21.71 11.12
N GLN A 120 -8.82 -21.78 10.53
CA GLN A 120 -8.08 -23.04 10.37
C GLN A 120 -7.71 -23.66 11.72
N LYS A 121 -7.25 -22.84 12.68
CA LYS A 121 -6.93 -23.31 14.04
C LYS A 121 -8.17 -23.91 14.71
N LYS A 122 -9.30 -23.21 14.68
CA LYS A 122 -10.56 -23.69 15.28
C LYS A 122 -11.03 -25.02 14.67
N ALA A 123 -10.92 -25.17 13.35
CA ALA A 123 -11.27 -26.43 12.67
C ALA A 123 -10.38 -27.60 13.10
N LYS A 124 -9.07 -27.35 13.25
CA LYS A 124 -8.10 -28.35 13.73
C LYS A 124 -8.38 -28.78 15.17
N ASP A 125 -8.68 -27.83 16.05
CA ASP A 125 -8.98 -28.10 17.47
C ASP A 125 -10.26 -28.92 17.62
N SER A 126 -11.32 -28.61 16.84
CA SER A 126 -12.56 -29.40 16.83
C SER A 126 -12.38 -30.82 16.31
N HIS A 127 -11.54 -31.04 15.29
CA HIS A 127 -11.23 -32.39 14.80
C HIS A 127 -10.47 -33.21 15.86
N ALA A 128 -9.52 -32.58 16.56
CA ALA A 128 -8.75 -33.25 17.62
C ALA A 128 -9.61 -33.65 18.84
N SER A 129 -10.68 -32.90 19.15
CA SER A 129 -11.62 -33.25 20.22
C SER A 129 -12.58 -34.39 19.86
N LEU A 130 -12.92 -34.56 18.57
CA LEU A 130 -13.81 -35.62 18.10
C LEU A 130 -13.10 -36.97 17.90
N SER A 131 -11.76 -36.95 17.76
CA SER A 131 -10.94 -38.15 17.62
C SER A 131 -10.46 -38.75 18.95
N LYS A 132 -10.84 -38.15 20.09
CA LYS A 132 -10.57 -38.66 21.45
C LYS A 132 -11.83 -39.24 22.03
#